data_AF-A0A0A6Y464-F1
#
_entry.id   AF-A0A0A6Y464-F1
#
_cell.length_a   1.000
_cell.length_b   1.000
_cell.length_c   1.000
_cell.angle_alpha   90.00
_cell.angle_beta   90.00
_cell.angle_gamma   90.00
#
_symmetry.space_group_name_H-M   'P 1'
#
loop_
_entity.id
_entity.type
_entity.pdbx_description
1 polymer ?
#
loop_
_entity_poly.entity_id
_entity_poly.type
_entity_poly.pdbx_seq_one_letter_code
_entity_poly.pdbx_strand_id
1 'polypeptide(L)'
;MSEVRAELYKNPKESFWEDEYRFKRPNGQYAIIFDRGFIIRDKEGTAIRIIGASRDVTREKEHTNEIKRIQQNLDALINATNDFIWSVDANMNLITANNAYCQFVANVEGLWPKEGDAIVRPSFSHA
;
A
#
# COMPACT_ATOMS: atom_id res chain seq x y z
N MET A 1 -3.98 -8.77 23.63
CA MET A 1 -5.27 -8.07 23.77
C MET A 1 -4.93 -6.59 23.83
N SER A 2 -5.39 -5.80 22.86
CA SER A 2 -5.04 -4.39 22.79
C SER A 2 -5.80 -3.55 23.80
N GLU A 3 -5.16 -2.48 24.27
CA GLU A 3 -5.72 -1.52 25.23
C GLU A 3 -6.97 -0.82 24.67
N VAL A 4 -7.03 -0.65 23.34
CA VAL A 4 -8.14 -0.06 22.60
C VAL A 4 -9.48 -0.72 22.96
N ARG A 5 -9.54 -2.06 23.01
CA ARG A 5 -10.78 -2.81 23.29
C ARG A 5 -11.34 -2.58 24.69
N ALA A 6 -10.49 -2.24 25.68
CA ALA A 6 -10.91 -1.99 27.06
C ALA A 6 -11.45 -0.56 27.23
N GLU A 7 -10.92 0.41 26.50
CA GLU A 7 -11.34 1.82 26.52
C GLU A 7 -12.75 2.02 25.93
N LEU A 8 -13.03 1.32 24.83
CA LEU A 8 -14.32 1.35 24.11
C LEU A 8 -15.52 0.90 24.94
N TYR A 9 -15.29 0.01 25.91
CA TYR A 9 -16.33 -0.42 26.81
C TYR A 9 -16.84 0.74 27.68
N LYS A 10 -15.96 1.70 28.00
CA LYS A 10 -16.24 2.83 28.90
C LYS A 10 -16.77 4.06 28.18
N ASN A 11 -16.54 4.20 26.88
CA ASN A 11 -17.02 5.34 26.11
C ASN A 11 -18.38 5.03 25.43
N PRO A 12 -19.50 5.61 25.90
CA PRO A 12 -20.81 5.33 25.32
C PRO A 12 -20.99 5.89 23.91
N LYS A 13 -20.12 6.81 23.47
CA LYS A 13 -20.16 7.39 22.11
C LYS A 13 -19.49 6.52 21.07
N GLU A 14 -18.69 5.53 21.48
CA GLU A 14 -18.00 4.64 20.57
C GLU A 14 -18.66 3.25 20.58
N SER A 15 -18.98 2.79 19.37
CA SER A 15 -19.65 1.52 19.12
C SER A 15 -18.94 0.69 18.06
N PHE A 16 -17.76 1.09 17.61
CA PHE A 16 -16.94 0.39 16.63
C PHE A 16 -15.48 0.41 17.05
N TRP A 17 -14.77 -0.68 16.75
CA TRP A 17 -13.32 -0.71 16.83
C TRP A 17 -12.71 -1.48 15.68
N GLU A 18 -11.48 -1.13 15.40
CA GLU A 18 -10.61 -1.80 14.46
C GLU A 18 -9.20 -1.73 15.02
N ASP A 19 -8.50 -2.85 15.00
CA ASP A 19 -7.15 -2.94 15.49
C ASP A 19 -6.37 -4.05 14.77
N GLU A 20 -5.06 -3.89 14.74
CA GLU A 20 -4.16 -4.89 14.20
C GLU A 20 -3.03 -5.17 15.18
N TYR A 21 -2.85 -6.44 15.54
CA TYR A 21 -1.85 -6.83 16.52
C TYR A 21 -1.16 -8.15 16.18
N ARG A 22 0.02 -8.31 16.75
CA ARG A 22 0.77 -9.56 16.68
C ARG A 22 0.24 -10.55 17.72
N PHE A 23 -0.16 -11.72 17.26
CA PHE A 23 -0.64 -12.82 18.09
C PHE A 23 0.37 -13.97 18.06
N LYS A 24 0.85 -14.41 19.22
CA LYS A 24 1.76 -15.57 19.31
C LYS A 24 0.95 -16.86 19.27
N ARG A 25 1.15 -17.67 18.23
CA ARG A 25 0.54 -18.99 18.05
C ARG A 25 1.16 -20.03 19.01
N PRO A 26 0.48 -21.16 19.30
CA PRO A 26 1.02 -22.21 20.16
C PRO A 26 2.37 -22.78 19.69
N ASN A 27 2.63 -22.77 18.37
CA ASN A 27 3.90 -23.20 17.78
C ASN A 27 5.04 -22.17 17.91
N GLY A 28 4.82 -21.05 18.61
CA GLY A 28 5.82 -19.99 18.82
C GLY A 28 5.91 -18.94 17.70
N GLN A 29 5.27 -19.16 16.55
CA GLN A 29 5.23 -18.18 15.46
C GLN A 29 4.25 -17.06 15.77
N TYR A 30 4.40 -15.93 15.07
CA TYR A 30 3.47 -14.81 15.19
C TYR A 30 2.53 -14.74 13.99
N ALA A 31 1.24 -14.58 14.28
CA ALA A 31 0.26 -14.11 13.32
C ALA A 31 0.09 -12.59 13.45
N ILE A 32 -0.29 -11.93 12.37
CA ILE A 32 -0.84 -10.59 12.38
C ILE A 32 -2.35 -10.75 12.30
N ILE A 33 -3.03 -10.33 13.35
CA ILE A 33 -4.49 -10.42 13.46
C ILE A 33 -5.05 -9.04 13.23
N PHE A 34 -5.90 -8.91 12.23
CA PHE A 34 -6.76 -7.77 12.06
C PHE A 34 -8.11 -8.09 12.73
N ASP A 35 -8.45 -7.31 13.75
CA ASP A 35 -9.67 -7.49 14.54
C ASP A 35 -10.54 -6.26 14.42
N ARG A 36 -11.82 -6.48 14.15
CA ARG A 36 -12.80 -5.39 14.15
C ARG A 36 -14.09 -5.85 14.77
N GLY A 37 -14.84 -4.91 15.32
CA GLY A 37 -16.19 -5.21 15.75
C GLY A 37 -16.97 -4.02 16.22
N PHE A 38 -18.19 -4.30 16.61
CA PHE A 38 -19.18 -3.33 17.02
C PHE A 38 -19.76 -3.69 18.38
N ILE A 39 -20.08 -2.66 19.15
CA ILE A 39 -20.79 -2.77 20.42
C ILE A 39 -22.25 -2.38 20.16
N ILE A 40 -23.16 -3.30 20.46
CA ILE A 40 -24.60 -3.05 20.46
C ILE A 40 -24.95 -2.54 21.86
N ARG A 41 -25.65 -1.40 21.90
CA ARG A 41 -26.07 -0.73 23.14
C ARG A 41 -27.60 -0.62 23.18
N ASP A 42 -28.16 -0.56 24.39
CA ASP A 42 -29.57 -0.23 24.60
C ASP A 42 -29.83 1.29 24.49
N LYS A 43 -31.07 1.71 24.76
CA LYS A 43 -31.48 3.13 24.64
C LYS A 43 -30.81 4.03 25.68
N GLU A 44 -30.38 3.44 26.78
CA GLU A 44 -29.70 4.07 27.90
C GLU A 44 -28.18 4.14 27.69
N GLY A 45 -27.66 3.58 26.58
CA GLY A 45 -26.24 3.58 26.22
C GLY A 45 -25.43 2.44 26.83
N THR A 46 -26.08 1.49 27.51
CA THR A 46 -25.45 0.34 28.15
C THR A 46 -25.05 -0.68 27.09
N ALA A 47 -23.81 -1.16 27.12
CA ALA A 47 -23.34 -2.22 26.21
C ALA A 47 -24.06 -3.54 26.52
N ILE A 48 -24.85 -4.04 25.57
CA ILE A 48 -25.59 -5.30 25.70
C ILE A 48 -24.96 -6.45 24.93
N ARG A 49 -24.19 -6.16 23.86
CA ARG A 49 -23.51 -7.19 23.07
C ARG A 49 -22.32 -6.64 22.33
N ILE A 50 -21.35 -7.52 22.07
CA ILE A 50 -20.25 -7.25 21.15
C ILE A 50 -20.31 -8.26 20.00
N ILE A 51 -20.18 -7.76 18.76
CA ILE A 51 -20.05 -8.59 17.56
C ILE A 51 -18.77 -8.17 16.86
N GLY A 52 -17.85 -9.10 16.67
CA GLY A 52 -16.60 -8.83 15.97
C GLY A 52 -16.15 -10.02 15.12
N ALA A 53 -15.17 -9.76 14.27
CA ALA A 53 -14.49 -10.77 13.48
C ALA A 53 -13.00 -10.49 13.51
N SER A 54 -12.22 -11.53 13.79
CA SER A 54 -10.77 -11.49 13.73
C SER A 54 -10.31 -12.28 12.50
N ARG A 55 -9.45 -11.68 11.69
CA ARG A 55 -8.88 -12.28 10.49
C ARG A 55 -7.36 -12.34 10.65
N ASP A 56 -6.80 -13.51 10.36
CA ASP A 56 -5.36 -13.63 10.19
C ASP A 56 -4.97 -13.02 8.83
N VAL A 57 -4.18 -11.95 8.87
CA VAL A 57 -3.70 -11.21 7.70
C VAL A 57 -2.20 -11.42 7.45
N THR A 58 -1.56 -12.37 8.14
CA THR A 58 -0.12 -12.63 7.99
C THR A 58 0.27 -12.86 6.54
N ARG A 59 -0.41 -13.81 5.87
CA ARG A 59 -0.07 -14.20 4.50
C ARG A 59 -0.21 -13.02 3.54
N GLU A 60 -1.28 -12.25 3.64
CA GLU A 60 -1.53 -11.07 2.80
C GLU A 60 -0.44 -10.00 2.98
N LYS A 61 -0.02 -9.76 4.23
CA LYS A 61 1.07 -8.83 4.50
C LYS A 61 2.41 -9.33 4.01
N GLU A 62 2.69 -10.64 4.13
CA GLU A 62 3.89 -11.25 3.58
C GLU A 62 3.96 -11.06 2.06
N HIS A 63 2.88 -11.35 1.32
CA HIS A 63 2.81 -11.12 -0.12
C HIS A 63 2.98 -9.64 -0.47
N THR A 64 2.30 -8.75 0.25
CA THR A 64 2.39 -7.30 0.01
C THR A 64 3.82 -6.79 0.24
N ASN A 65 4.48 -7.27 1.30
CA ASN A 65 5.85 -6.89 1.62
C ASN A 65 6.85 -7.48 0.63
N GLU A 66 6.63 -8.71 0.16
CA GLU A 66 7.47 -9.35 -0.85
C GLU A 66 7.38 -8.60 -2.19
N ILE A 67 6.17 -8.26 -2.65
CA ILE A 67 5.97 -7.44 -3.85
C ILE A 67 6.68 -6.09 -3.71
N LYS A 68 6.50 -5.40 -2.57
CA LYS A 68 7.19 -4.12 -2.30
C LYS A 68 8.71 -4.26 -2.35
N ARG A 69 9.25 -5.34 -1.75
CA ARG A 69 10.69 -5.59 -1.75
C ARG A 69 11.22 -5.84 -3.16
N ILE A 70 10.49 -6.64 -3.96
CA ILE A 70 10.85 -6.92 -5.35
C ILE A 70 10.81 -5.61 -6.16
N GLN A 71 9.76 -4.80 -6.02
CA GLN A 71 9.65 -3.52 -6.72
C GLN A 71 10.82 -2.59 -6.38
N GLN A 72 11.11 -2.40 -5.09
CA GLN A 72 12.23 -1.58 -4.65
C GLN A 72 13.58 -2.07 -5.18
N ASN A 73 13.77 -3.38 -5.25
CA ASN A 73 14.99 -3.97 -5.78
C ASN A 73 15.10 -3.78 -7.30
N LEU A 74 14.01 -3.96 -8.04
CA LEU A 74 13.97 -3.68 -9.48
C LEU A 74 14.24 -2.20 -9.75
N ASP A 75 13.60 -1.30 -9.01
CA ASP A 75 13.81 0.14 -9.11
C ASP A 75 15.28 0.47 -8.83
N ALA A 76 15.90 -0.11 -7.80
CA ALA A 76 17.32 0.11 -7.51
C ALA A 76 18.23 -0.38 -8.64
N LEU A 77 17.93 -1.54 -9.23
CA LEU A 77 18.73 -2.13 -10.33
C LEU A 77 18.66 -1.29 -11.61
N ILE A 78 17.46 -0.91 -12.05
CA ILE A 78 17.30 -0.12 -13.29
C ILE A 78 17.85 1.30 -13.15
N ASN A 79 17.92 1.82 -11.92
CA ASN A 79 18.49 3.14 -11.61
C ASN A 79 19.99 3.10 -11.31
N ALA A 80 20.60 1.91 -11.22
CA ALA A 80 22.05 1.78 -11.02
C ALA A 80 22.86 1.97 -12.31
N THR A 81 22.18 1.94 -13.47
CA THR A 81 22.79 2.24 -14.78
C THR A 81 22.42 3.65 -15.25
N ASN A 82 23.27 4.21 -16.11
CA ASN A 82 23.00 5.46 -16.82
C ASN A 82 22.27 5.22 -18.17
N ASP A 83 22.01 3.97 -18.54
CA ASP A 83 21.24 3.66 -19.74
C ASP A 83 19.81 4.18 -19.61
N PHE A 84 19.23 4.60 -20.73
CA PHE A 84 17.83 5.01 -20.76
C PHE A 84 16.95 3.77 -20.84
N ILE A 85 16.16 3.53 -19.79
CA ILE A 85 15.25 2.40 -19.72
C ILE A 85 13.84 2.95 -19.57
N TRP A 86 12.97 2.61 -20.50
CA TRP A 86 11.54 2.91 -20.43
C TRP A 86 10.72 1.80 -21.09
N SER A 87 9.43 1.76 -20.78
CA SER A 87 8.47 0.89 -21.44
C SER A 87 7.18 1.65 -21.75
N VAL A 88 6.45 1.18 -22.76
CA VAL A 88 5.21 1.79 -23.23
C VAL A 88 4.07 0.80 -23.36
N ASP A 89 2.84 1.31 -23.32
CA ASP A 89 1.63 0.58 -23.68
C ASP A 89 1.46 0.47 -25.20
N ALA A 90 0.38 -0.20 -25.64
CA ALA A 90 0.05 -0.35 -27.05
C ALA A 90 -0.23 0.98 -27.79
N ASN A 91 -0.50 2.06 -27.05
CA ASN A 91 -0.77 3.40 -27.57
C ASN A 91 0.45 4.33 -27.48
N MET A 92 1.64 3.79 -27.19
CA MET A 92 2.89 4.55 -27.02
C MET A 92 2.89 5.51 -25.81
N ASN A 93 2.08 5.24 -24.80
CA ASN A 93 2.13 5.96 -23.53
C ASN A 93 3.13 5.30 -22.58
N LEU A 94 3.85 6.11 -21.82
CA LEU A 94 4.84 5.67 -20.85
C LEU A 94 4.19 4.82 -19.75
N ILE A 95 4.65 3.59 -19.56
CA ILE A 95 4.27 2.74 -18.42
C ILE A 95 5.25 2.95 -17.26
N THR A 96 6.56 2.90 -17.55
CA THR A 96 7.59 3.12 -16.53
C THR A 96 8.88 3.57 -17.20
N ALA A 97 9.69 4.34 -16.47
CA ALA A 97 11.02 4.73 -16.85
C ALA A 97 11.94 4.82 -15.63
N ASN A 98 13.23 4.58 -15.87
CA ASN A 98 14.25 4.84 -14.86
C ASN A 98 14.59 6.34 -14.75
N ASN A 99 15.31 6.69 -13.69
CA ASN A 99 15.73 8.05 -13.38
C ASN A 99 16.60 8.66 -14.49
N ALA A 100 17.46 7.86 -15.13
CA ALA A 100 18.32 8.37 -16.21
C ALA A 100 17.48 8.90 -17.38
N TYR A 101 16.47 8.14 -17.82
CA TYR A 101 15.53 8.60 -18.85
C TYR A 101 14.73 9.82 -18.37
N CYS A 102 14.16 9.78 -17.16
CA CYS A 102 13.36 10.90 -16.64
C CYS A 102 14.16 12.20 -16.53
N GLN A 103 15.42 12.11 -16.09
CA GLN A 103 16.34 13.26 -16.02
C GLN A 103 16.69 13.78 -17.42
N PHE A 104 16.91 12.90 -18.39
CA PHE A 104 17.14 13.30 -19.78
C PHE A 104 15.96 14.08 -20.33
N VAL A 105 14.74 13.56 -20.20
CA VAL A 105 13.51 14.23 -20.65
C VAL A 105 13.31 15.56 -19.92
N ALA A 106 13.55 15.61 -18.60
CA ALA A 106 13.48 16.85 -17.84
C ALA A 106 14.48 17.91 -18.32
N ASN A 107 15.67 17.51 -18.74
CA ASN A 107 16.69 18.42 -19.26
C ASN A 107 16.38 18.91 -20.68
N VAL A 108 15.77 18.06 -21.52
CA VAL A 108 15.46 18.40 -22.93
C VAL A 108 14.13 19.13 -23.07
N GLU A 109 13.08 18.66 -22.39
CA GLU A 109 11.72 19.22 -22.50
C GLU A 109 11.33 20.15 -21.34
N GLY A 110 12.12 20.20 -20.26
CA GLY A 110 11.76 20.94 -19.05
C GLY A 110 10.65 20.28 -18.22
N LEU A 111 10.28 19.04 -18.54
CA LEU A 111 9.17 18.32 -17.93
C LEU A 111 9.62 16.97 -17.38
N TRP A 112 9.20 16.65 -16.16
CA TRP A 112 9.39 15.31 -15.61
C TRP A 112 8.29 14.38 -16.15
N PRO A 113 8.64 13.33 -16.92
CA PRO A 113 7.65 12.45 -17.53
C PRO A 113 6.92 11.63 -16.45
N LYS A 114 5.64 11.38 -16.66
CA LYS A 114 4.78 10.59 -15.78
C LYS A 114 4.20 9.40 -16.52
N GLU A 115 3.84 8.37 -15.75
CA GLU A 115 3.07 7.24 -16.28
C GLU A 115 1.80 7.75 -16.98
N GLY A 116 1.54 7.25 -18.19
CA GLY A 116 0.47 7.69 -19.08
C GLY A 116 0.85 8.79 -20.07
N ASP A 117 2.02 9.43 -19.95
CA ASP A 117 2.45 10.44 -20.91
C ASP A 117 2.80 9.81 -22.27
N ALA A 118 2.30 10.37 -23.37
CA ALA A 118 2.69 9.95 -24.72
C ALA A 118 4.18 10.21 -24.95
N ILE A 119 4.93 9.15 -25.32
CA ILE A 119 6.38 9.26 -25.61
C ILE A 119 6.63 9.87 -27.00
N VAL A 120 5.73 9.59 -27.95
CA VAL A 120 5.80 10.18 -29.29
C VAL A 120 5.12 11.55 -29.25
N ARG A 121 5.84 12.55 -28.74
CA ARG A 121 5.42 13.95 -28.89
C ARG A 121 5.83 14.46 -30.28
N PRO A 122 5.04 15.35 -30.92
CA PRO A 122 5.34 15.87 -32.25
C PRO A 122 6.76 16.49 -32.39
N SER A 123 7.36 16.90 -31.27
CA SER A 123 8.73 17.42 -31.13
C SER A 123 9.84 16.41 -31.50
N PHE A 124 9.58 15.09 -31.52
CA PHE A 124 10.58 14.06 -31.84
C PHE A 124 10.61 13.65 -33.33
N SER A 125 9.83 14.30 -34.21
CA SER A 125 9.70 13.92 -35.62
C SER A 125 10.77 14.46 -36.57
N HIS A 126 11.81 15.14 -36.08
CA HIS A 126 12.85 15.71 -36.93
C HIS A 126 14.26 15.40 -36.38
N ALA A 127 14.76 14.23 -36.75
CA ALA A 127 16.19 13.94 -36.87
C ALA A 127 16.41 13.09 -38.13
#